data_AF-A0A516SCF6-F1
#
_entry.id   AF-A0A516SCF6-F1
#
_cell.length_a   1.000
_cell.length_b   1.000
_cell.length_c   1.000
_cell.angle_alpha   90.00
_cell.angle_beta   90.00
_cell.angle_gamma   90.00
#
_symmetry.space_group_name_H-M   'P 1'
#
loop_
_entity.id
_entity.type
_entity.pdbx_description
1 polymer ?
#
loop_
_entity_poly.entity_id
_entity_poly.type
_entity_poly.pdbx_seq_one_letter_code
_entity_poly.pdbx_strand_id
1 'polypeptide(L)'
;MFKIYLRDENQLITEKTTTFDPQTAFAAFEALVNRTDLDEQQVRAILLKEGVPLAHHKFDAPPSDPIFFWRGRIDKLRRGGSVHGLGTVVLDT
;
A
#
# COMPACT_ATOMS: atom_id res chain seq x y z
N MET A 1 -11.79 -2.88 -9.19
CA MET A 1 -10.68 -2.07 -9.71
C MET A 1 -9.69 -1.75 -8.61
N PHE A 2 -8.41 -1.98 -8.90
CA PHE A 2 -7.27 -1.62 -8.08
C PHE A 2 -6.54 -0.42 -8.68
N LYS A 3 -6.00 0.43 -7.82
CA LYS A 3 -5.10 1.53 -8.20
C LYS A 3 -3.83 1.42 -7.37
N ILE A 4 -2.68 1.47 -8.04
CA ILE A 4 -1.37 1.37 -7.43
C ILE A 4 -0.55 2.55 -7.93
N TYR A 5 0.09 3.29 -7.05
CA TYR A 5 0.87 4.46 -7.45
C TYR A 5 1.87 4.89 -6.38
N LEU A 6 2.88 5.64 -6.80
CA LEU A 6 3.74 6.42 -5.92
C LEU A 6 3.16 7.81 -5.71
N ARG A 7 3.35 8.34 -4.51
CA ARG A 7 3.00 9.71 -4.13
C ARG A 7 4.16 10.33 -3.37
N ASP A 8 4.65 11.47 -3.84
CA ASP A 8 5.71 12.22 -3.17
C ASP A 8 5.16 13.25 -2.15
N GLU A 9 6.07 13.98 -1.51
CA GLU A 9 5.78 15.04 -0.55
C GLU A 9 4.92 16.18 -1.12
N ASN A 10 5.08 16.49 -2.41
CA ASN A 10 4.32 17.49 -3.14
C ASN A 10 2.96 16.97 -3.62
N GLN A 11 2.58 15.76 -3.18
CA GLN A 11 1.33 15.10 -3.55
C GLN A 11 1.25 14.72 -5.02
N LEU A 12 2.37 14.74 -5.76
CA LEU A 12 2.38 14.33 -7.15
C LEU A 12 2.33 12.81 -7.25
N ILE A 13 1.55 12.33 -8.21
CA ILE A 13 1.36 10.89 -8.45
C ILE A 13 2.25 10.48 -9.61
N THR A 14 3.14 9.53 -9.35
CA THR A 14 4.02 8.92 -10.35
C THR A 14 3.80 7.40 -10.39
N GLU A 15 4.21 6.76 -11.49
CA GLU A 15 4.18 5.29 -11.66
C GLU A 15 2.84 4.64 -11.28
N LYS A 16 1.79 5.06 -12.00
CA LYS A 16 0.42 4.62 -11.75
C LYS A 16 0.06 3.38 -12.57
N THR A 17 -0.36 2.33 -11.88
CA THR A 17 -1.01 1.14 -12.45
C THR A 17 -2.48 1.11 -12.05
N THR A 18 -3.36 0.77 -13.00
CA THR A 18 -4.80 0.54 -12.76
C THR A 18 -5.19 -0.79 -13.40
N THR A 19 -5.81 -1.68 -12.62
CA THR A 19 -6.15 -3.04 -13.08
C THR A 19 -7.38 -3.58 -12.36
N PHE A 20 -8.08 -4.54 -12.97
CA PHE A 20 -9.13 -5.31 -12.29
C PHE A 20 -8.60 -6.62 -11.69
N ASP A 21 -7.41 -7.05 -12.12
CA ASP A 21 -6.79 -8.30 -11.67
C ASP A 21 -6.07 -8.11 -10.32
N PRO A 22 -6.47 -8.83 -9.25
CA PRO A 22 -5.84 -8.73 -7.94
C PRO A 22 -4.36 -9.14 -7.95
N GLN A 23 -3.99 -10.18 -8.73
CA GLN A 23 -2.61 -10.67 -8.75
C GLN A 23 -1.67 -9.63 -9.35
N THR A 24 -2.06 -9.03 -10.47
CA THR A 24 -1.37 -7.90 -11.10
C THR A 24 -1.26 -6.72 -10.14
N ALA A 25 -2.32 -6.42 -9.39
CA ALA A 25 -2.30 -5.32 -8.41
C ALA A 25 -1.28 -5.57 -7.28
N PHE A 26 -1.25 -6.78 -6.71
CA PHE A 26 -0.31 -7.13 -5.66
C PHE A 26 1.13 -7.20 -6.16
N ALA A 27 1.37 -7.75 -7.37
CA ALA A 27 2.69 -7.80 -7.98
C ALA A 27 3.23 -6.39 -8.28
N ALA A 28 2.39 -5.49 -8.81
CA ALA A 28 2.78 -4.10 -9.04
C ALA A 28 3.13 -3.37 -7.73
N PHE A 29 2.32 -3.56 -6.68
CA PHE A 29 2.61 -2.97 -5.38
C PHE A 29 3.89 -3.54 -4.75
N GLU A 30 4.10 -4.85 -4.85
CA GLU A 30 5.33 -5.53 -4.42
C GLU A 30 6.57 -4.95 -5.10
N ALA A 31 6.50 -4.74 -6.42
CA ALA A 31 7.59 -4.14 -7.18
C ALA A 31 7.94 -2.72 -6.66
N LEU A 32 6.92 -1.90 -6.34
CA LEU A 32 7.15 -0.57 -5.78
C LEU A 32 7.81 -0.62 -4.39
N VAL A 33 7.27 -1.39 -3.45
CA VAL A 33 7.80 -1.40 -2.05
C VAL A 33 9.21 -2.02 -1.94
N ASN A 34 9.62 -2.79 -2.94
CA ASN A 34 10.96 -3.37 -3.02
C ASN A 34 12.01 -2.43 -3.63
N ARG A 35 11.62 -1.22 -4.09
CA ARG A 35 12.57 -0.21 -4.58
C ARG A 35 13.39 0.37 -3.44
N THR A 36 14.68 0.04 -3.42
CA THR A 36 15.63 0.55 -2.43
C THR A 36 16.15 1.94 -2.79
N ASP A 37 16.01 2.37 -4.04
CA ASP A 37 16.43 3.71 -4.47
C ASP A 37 15.55 4.82 -3.87
N LEU A 38 14.37 4.47 -3.34
CA LEU A 38 13.43 5.37 -2.69
C LEU A 38 13.54 5.36 -1.16
N ASP A 39 14.35 4.46 -0.57
CA ASP A 39 14.51 4.33 0.88
C ASP A 39 14.95 5.68 1.49
N GLU A 40 14.44 6.00 2.69
CA GLU A 40 14.67 7.27 3.41
C GLU A 40 14.04 8.52 2.76
N GLN A 41 13.43 8.41 1.58
CA GLN A 41 12.72 9.52 0.93
C GLN A 41 11.28 9.63 1.44
N GLN A 42 10.74 10.86 1.43
CA GLN A 42 9.33 11.14 1.76
C GLN A 42 8.36 10.75 0.62
N VAL A 43 8.54 9.55 0.09
CA VAL A 43 7.70 8.95 -0.96
C VAL A 43 6.84 7.86 -0.33
N ARG A 44 5.68 7.60 -0.92
CA ARG A 44 4.76 6.55 -0.48
C ARG A 44 4.25 5.73 -1.64
N ALA A 45 4.25 4.40 -1.49
CA ALA A 45 3.50 3.53 -2.39
C ALA A 45 2.10 3.27 -1.81
N ILE A 46 1.07 3.43 -2.63
CA ILE A 46 -0.34 3.28 -2.22
C ILE A 46 -1.01 2.20 -3.06
N LEU A 47 -1.73 1.31 -2.40
CA LEU A 47 -2.65 0.34 -3.02
C LEU A 47 -4.08 0.65 -2.59
N LEU A 48 -4.95 0.94 -3.56
CA LEU A 48 -6.39 1.11 -3.36
C LEU A 48 -7.17 -0.02 -4.04
N LYS A 49 -8.32 -0.39 -3.47
CA LYS A 49 -9.34 -1.23 -4.10
C LYS A 49 -10.68 -0.49 -4.02
N GLU A 50 -11.32 -0.26 -5.17
CA GLU A 50 -12.59 0.49 -5.27
C GLU A 50 -12.54 1.86 -4.55
N GLY A 51 -11.37 2.52 -4.59
CA GLY A 51 -11.16 3.81 -3.92
C GLY A 51 -10.82 3.72 -2.43
N VAL A 52 -10.91 2.54 -1.81
CA VAL A 52 -10.55 2.32 -0.41
C VAL A 52 -9.08 1.92 -0.30
N PRO A 53 -8.28 2.57 0.57
CA PRO A 53 -6.88 2.19 0.78
C PRO A 53 -6.78 0.84 1.46
N LEU A 54 -6.05 -0.07 0.82
CA LEU A 54 -5.70 -1.38 1.38
C LEU A 54 -4.31 -1.38 2.01
N ALA A 55 -3.37 -0.61 1.48
CA ALA A 55 -2.01 -0.53 2.02
C ALA A 55 -1.36 0.82 1.69
N HIS A 56 -0.59 1.31 2.65
CA HIS A 56 0.30 2.46 2.49
C HIS A 56 1.70 2.03 2.90
N HIS A 57 2.65 2.11 1.98
CA HIS A 57 4.07 1.98 2.30
C HIS A 57 4.72 3.35 2.33
N LYS A 58 5.49 3.62 3.37
CA LYS A 58 6.36 4.79 3.46
C LYS A 58 7.80 4.31 3.37
N PHE A 59 8.59 4.94 2.51
CA PHE A 59 10.00 4.57 2.35
C PHE A 59 10.90 5.15 3.46
N ASP A 60 10.41 6.15 4.20
CA ASP A 60 11.02 6.69 5.42
C ASP A 60 10.59 5.96 6.71
N ALA A 61 9.64 5.01 6.64
CA ALA A 61 9.21 4.29 7.83
C ALA A 61 10.19 3.19 8.23
N PRO A 62 10.50 3.03 9.53
CA PRO A 62 11.38 1.97 10.00
C PRO A 62 10.74 0.59 9.81
N PRO A 63 11.53 -0.48 9.66
CA PRO A 63 11.03 -1.86 9.57
C PRO A 63 10.16 -2.30 10.75
N SER A 64 10.34 -1.65 11.90
CA SER A 64 9.56 -1.87 13.12
C SER A 64 8.15 -1.27 13.08
N ASP A 65 7.79 -0.47 12.07
CA ASP A 65 6.45 0.07 11.88
C ASP A 65 5.64 -0.81 10.91
N PRO A 66 4.86 -1.78 11.40
CA PRO A 66 4.19 -2.71 10.54
C PRO A 66 3.00 -2.11 9.79
N ILE A 67 2.59 -0.88 10.09
CA ILE A 67 1.50 -0.18 9.38
C ILE A 67 2.02 0.35 8.05
N PHE A 68 3.25 0.88 8.04
CA PHE A 68 3.86 1.53 6.89
C PHE A 68 5.00 0.76 6.24
N PHE A 69 5.55 -0.30 6.86
CA PHE A 69 6.61 -1.12 6.27
C PHE A 69 6.05 -2.44 5.70
N TRP A 70 5.89 -2.49 4.37
CA TRP A 70 5.25 -3.61 3.66
C TRP A 70 6.21 -4.55 2.93
N ARG A 71 7.51 -4.20 2.84
CA ARG A 71 8.54 -5.06 2.22
C ARG A 71 8.53 -6.45 2.87
N GLY A 72 8.45 -7.50 2.05
CA GLY A 72 8.37 -8.89 2.51
C GLY A 72 7.03 -9.31 3.15
N ARG A 73 5.97 -8.49 3.07
CA ARG A 73 4.68 -8.74 3.75
C ARG A 73 3.44 -8.69 2.85
N ILE A 74 3.64 -8.64 1.53
CA ILE A 74 2.55 -8.55 0.53
C ILE A 74 1.58 -9.72 0.63
N ASP A 75 2.06 -10.89 1.03
CA ASP A 75 1.23 -12.08 1.25
C ASP A 75 0.11 -11.88 2.29
N LYS A 76 0.28 -10.94 3.25
CA LYS A 76 -0.79 -10.55 4.19
C LYS A 76 -1.97 -9.88 3.47
N LEU A 77 -1.73 -9.16 2.37
CA LEU A 77 -2.78 -8.54 1.54
C LEU A 77 -3.51 -9.57 0.69
N ARG A 78 -2.83 -10.64 0.27
CA ARG A 78 -3.43 -11.75 -0.48
C ARG A 78 -4.39 -12.58 0.39
N ARG A 79 -4.02 -12.78 1.66
CA ARG A 79 -4.82 -13.53 2.64
C ARG A 79 -5.92 -12.70 3.30
N GLY A 80 -5.64 -11.42 3.54
CA GLY A 80 -6.54 -10.49 4.20
C GLY A 80 -7.15 -9.51 3.20
N GLY A 81 -8.30 -9.87 2.64
CA GLY A 81 -9.15 -8.96 1.86
C GLY A 81 -9.79 -7.81 2.68
N SER A 82 -9.11 -7.32 3.72
CA SER A 82 -9.36 -6.08 4.47
C SER A 82 -8.35 -6.01 5.63
N VAL A 83 -7.34 -5.15 5.55
CA VAL A 83 -6.68 -4.64 6.76
C VAL A 83 -7.41 -3.34 7.14
N HIS A 84 -8.53 -3.50 7.85
CA HIS A 84 -9.20 -2.38 8.51
C HIS A 84 -8.25 -1.84 9.58
N GLY A 85 -7.56 -0.75 9.24
CA GLY A 85 -6.70 0.02 10.12
C GLY A 85 -7.14 1.47 10.21
N LEU A 86 -8.46 1.73 10.16
CA LEU A 86 -9.09 2.97 10.63
C LEU A 86 -10.42 2.54 11.27
N GLY A 87 -10.60 2.93 12.53
CA GLY A 87 -11.53 2.29 13.44
C GLY A 87 -13.00 2.39 13.05
N THR A 88 -13.72 1.30 13.32
CA THR A 88 -15.15 1.35 13.62
C THR A 88 -15.39 0.40 14.78
N VAL A 89 -15.65 0.95 15.96
CA VAL A 89 -16.38 0.23 17.00
C VAL A 89 -17.82 0.17 16.52
N VAL A 90 -18.30 -1.01 16.16
CA VAL A 90 -19.74 -1.28 16.14
C VAL A 90 -19.96 -2.26 17.28
N LEU A 91 -20.48 -1.75 18.40
CA LEU A 91 -21.04 -2.57 19.46
C LEU A 91 -22.36 -3.12 18.94
N ASP A 92 -22.46 -4.44 18.91
CA ASP A 92 -23.68 -5.19 18.68
C ASP A 92 -24.56 -5.08 19.93
N THR A 93 -25.74 -4.47 19.83
CA THR A 93 -26.98 -4.78 20.60
C THR A 93 -28.17 -4.11 19.94
#